data_AF-A0A9N9NYF3-F1
#
_entry.id   AF-A0A9N9NYF3-F1
#
_cell.length_a   1.000
_cell.length_b   1.000
_cell.length_c   1.000
_cell.angle_alpha   90.00
_cell.angle_beta   90.00
_cell.angle_gamma   90.00
#
_symmetry.space_group_name_H-M   'P 1'
#
loop_
_entity.id
_entity.type
_entity.pdbx_description
1 polymer ?
#
loop_
_entity_poly.entity_id
_entity_poly.type
_entity_poly.pdbx_seq_one_letter_code
_entity_poly.pdbx_strand_id
1 'polypeptide(L)'
;GKGDKGIDMRGRMKGQPFAGQCKAWKARKIGPAVIREMIGALANEPRGTIGVVVGLTRDSFTSGAVKAAEQAGILITDSDHL
;
A
#
# COMPACT_ATOMS: atom_id res chain seq x y z
N GLY A 1 -0.34 -9.26 -12.74
CA GLY A 1 -0.81 -9.27 -14.14
C GLY A 1 -1.69 -8.06 -14.41
N LYS A 2 -1.94 -7.71 -15.68
CA LYS A 2 -2.69 -6.50 -16.11
C LYS A 2 -4.17 -6.44 -15.65
N GLY A 3 -4.61 -7.33 -14.77
CA GLY A 3 -5.97 -7.43 -14.21
C GLY A 3 -6.06 -7.16 -12.71
N ASP A 4 -4.95 -7.03 -11.98
CA ASP A 4 -4.99 -7.02 -10.50
C ASP A 4 -5.30 -5.63 -9.91
N LYS A 5 -5.56 -4.64 -10.77
CA LYS A 5 -5.90 -3.23 -10.41
C LYS A 5 -4.91 -2.58 -9.43
N GLY A 6 -3.64 -3.00 -9.47
CA GLY A 6 -2.58 -2.47 -8.61
C GLY A 6 -2.28 -3.30 -7.36
N ILE A 7 -2.98 -4.40 -7.10
CA ILE A 7 -2.66 -5.33 -6.00
C ILE A 7 -1.67 -6.39 -6.46
N ASP A 8 -0.52 -6.48 -5.81
CA ASP A 8 0.52 -7.46 -6.10
C ASP A 8 0.41 -8.73 -5.24
N MET A 9 -0.23 -8.64 -4.07
CA MET A 9 -0.42 -9.78 -3.16
C MET A 9 -1.76 -9.74 -2.42
N ARG A 10 -2.31 -10.91 -2.11
CA ARG A 10 -3.50 -11.10 -1.27
C ARG A 10 -3.27 -12.23 -0.29
N GLY A 11 -3.91 -12.15 0.87
CA GLY A 11 -3.84 -13.23 1.85
C GLY A 11 -4.74 -13.01 3.04
N ARG A 12 -4.49 -13.78 4.09
CA ARG A 12 -5.14 -13.63 5.40
C ARG A 12 -4.08 -13.57 6.50
N MET A 13 -4.21 -12.60 7.39
CA MET A 13 -3.39 -12.48 8.58
C MET A 13 -4.30 -12.60 9.80
N LYS A 14 -4.10 -13.64 10.61
CA LYS A 14 -4.95 -13.93 11.79
C LYS A 14 -6.46 -13.93 11.47
N GLY A 15 -6.83 -14.45 10.29
CA GLY A 15 -8.22 -14.49 9.81
C GLY A 15 -8.70 -13.23 9.08
N GLN A 16 -7.99 -12.10 9.19
CA GLN A 16 -8.32 -10.86 8.51
C GLN A 16 -7.78 -10.87 7.07
N PRO A 17 -8.58 -10.57 6.04
CA PRO A 17 -8.07 -10.43 4.68
C PRO A 17 -7.11 -9.24 4.58
N PHE A 18 -6.05 -9.39 3.80
CA PHE A 18 -5.18 -8.29 3.41
C PHE A 18 -4.91 -8.32 1.92
N ALA A 19 -4.68 -7.15 1.35
CA ALA A 19 -4.22 -6.95 0.00
C ALA A 19 -3.03 -5.97 0.04
N GLY A 20 -2.02 -6.22 -0.77
CA GLY A 20 -0.78 -5.46 -0.75
C GLY A 20 -0.33 -5.01 -2.13
N GLN A 21 0.26 -3.83 -2.21
CA GLN A 21 1.06 -3.40 -3.36
C GLN A 21 2.53 -3.42 -2.97
N CYS A 22 3.38 -3.89 -3.87
CA CYS A 22 4.83 -3.85 -3.73
C CYS A 22 5.41 -3.28 -5.02
N LYS A 23 5.94 -2.06 -4.97
CA LYS A 23 6.56 -1.44 -6.15
C LYS A 23 7.93 -0.88 -5.81
N ALA A 24 8.87 -1.10 -6.72
CA ALA A 24 10.15 -0.41 -6.76
C ALA A 24 9.99 0.91 -7.50
N TRP A 25 9.55 1.96 -6.79
CA TRP A 25 9.47 3.29 -7.38
C TRP A 25 10.88 3.87 -7.56
N LYS A 26 11.18 4.34 -8.77
CA LYS A 26 12.44 5.07 -9.07
C LYS A 26 12.50 6.46 -8.40
N ALA A 27 11.37 6.94 -7.88
CA ALA A 27 11.29 8.23 -7.20
C ALA A 27 11.94 8.14 -5.83
N ARG A 28 12.70 9.17 -5.46
CA ARG A 28 13.32 9.29 -4.14
C ARG A 28 12.29 9.16 -3.02
N LYS A 29 11.20 9.94 -3.08
CA LYS A 29 10.12 9.90 -2.07
C LYS A 29 8.80 9.44 -2.66
N ILE A 30 8.05 8.65 -1.89
CA ILE A 30 6.72 8.16 -2.28
C ILE A 30 5.65 9.13 -1.79
N GLY A 31 4.91 9.71 -2.73
CA GLY A 31 3.84 10.67 -2.48
C GLY A 31 2.48 10.03 -2.16
N PRO A 32 1.50 10.83 -1.70
CA PRO A 32 0.17 10.33 -1.32
C PRO A 32 -0.66 9.75 -2.48
N ALA A 33 -0.23 9.94 -3.74
CA ALA A 33 -0.89 9.37 -4.90
C ALA A 33 -0.96 7.84 -4.84
N VAL A 34 0.11 7.19 -4.37
CA VAL A 34 0.17 5.73 -4.20
C VAL A 34 -0.85 5.24 -3.18
N ILE A 35 -1.03 5.97 -2.08
CA ILE A 35 -2.02 5.62 -1.08
C ILE A 35 -3.43 5.75 -1.63
N ARG A 36 -3.71 6.79 -2.43
CA ARG A 36 -5.01 6.95 -3.11
C ARG A 36 -5.28 5.85 -4.13
N GLU A 37 -4.26 5.40 -4.86
CA GLU A 37 -4.35 4.23 -5.74
C GLU A 37 -4.75 2.99 -4.94
N MET A 38 -4.12 2.77 -3.79
CA MET A 38 -4.45 1.65 -2.90
C MET A 38 -5.88 1.73 -2.34
N ILE A 39 -6.36 2.91 -1.95
CA ILE A 39 -7.75 3.10 -1.52
C ILE A 39 -8.71 2.68 -2.65
N GLY A 40 -8.45 3.09 -3.89
CA GLY A 40 -9.26 2.69 -5.04
C GLY A 40 -9.20 1.19 -5.32
N ALA A 41 -8.03 0.57 -5.13
CA ALA A 41 -7.87 -0.87 -5.29
C ALA A 41 -8.70 -1.65 -4.24
N LEU A 42 -8.62 -1.25 -2.97
CA LEU A 42 -9.36 -1.86 -1.85
C LEU A 42 -10.89 -1.79 -2.02
N ALA A 43 -11.41 -0.82 -2.77
CA ALA A 43 -12.84 -0.75 -3.07
C ALA A 43 -13.38 -1.97 -3.83
N ASN A 44 -12.49 -2.78 -4.43
CA ASN A 44 -12.84 -4.02 -5.12
C ASN A 44 -12.57 -5.27 -4.26
N GLU A 45 -12.02 -5.10 -3.06
CA GLU A 45 -11.69 -6.21 -2.15
C GLU A 45 -12.82 -6.46 -1.14
N PRO A 46 -12.88 -7.65 -0.50
CA PRO A 46 -13.85 -7.93 0.54
C PRO A 46 -13.82 -6.87 1.65
N ARG A 47 -14.99 -6.57 2.22
CA ARG A 47 -15.09 -5.60 3.32
C ARG A 47 -14.18 -6.01 4.48
N GLY A 48 -13.45 -5.03 5.00
CA GLY A 48 -12.48 -5.23 6.08
C GLY A 48 -11.08 -5.63 5.61
N THR A 49 -10.83 -5.77 4.30
CA THR A 49 -9.48 -6.03 3.80
C THR A 49 -8.52 -4.92 4.22
N ILE A 50 -7.43 -5.31 4.89
CA ILE A 50 -6.35 -4.39 5.28
C ILE A 50 -5.50 -4.10 4.05
N GLY A 51 -5.23 -2.83 3.79
CA GLY A 51 -4.28 -2.42 2.76
C GLY A 51 -2.85 -2.37 3.27
N VAL A 52 -1.93 -2.89 2.47
CA VAL A 52 -0.47 -2.79 2.72
C VAL A 52 0.21 -2.18 1.51
N VAL A 53 1.08 -1.20 1.71
CA VAL A 53 1.94 -0.64 0.66
C VAL A 53 3.38 -0.82 1.06
N VAL A 54 4.12 -1.55 0.24
CA VAL A 54 5.55 -1.82 0.42
C VAL A 54 6.32 -1.05 -0.63
N GLY A 55 7.16 -0.11 -0.19
CA GLY A 55 8.01 0.69 -1.06
C GLY A 55 9.48 0.31 -0.97
N LEU A 56 10.04 -0.19 -2.07
CA LEU A 56 11.48 -0.45 -2.17
C LEU A 56 12.23 0.85 -2.54
N THR A 57 12.16 1.88 -1.69
CA THR A 57 12.85 3.17 -1.87
C THR A 57 13.81 3.47 -0.73
N ARG A 58 14.89 4.22 -1.03
CA ARG A 58 15.87 4.68 -0.04
C ARG A 58 15.45 5.93 0.76
N ASP A 59 14.54 6.76 0.24
CA ASP A 59 14.19 8.06 0.88
C ASP A 59 12.75 8.13 1.43
N SER A 60 12.16 6.98 1.75
CA SER A 60 10.89 6.77 2.48
C SER A 60 9.62 7.47 1.93
N PHE A 61 8.50 7.31 2.65
CA PHE A 61 7.22 7.96 2.35
C PHE A 61 7.23 9.44 2.76
N THR A 62 6.63 10.31 1.94
CA THR A 62 6.42 11.71 2.33
C THR A 62 5.44 11.81 3.50
N SER A 63 5.52 12.88 4.31
CA SER A 63 4.56 13.13 5.40
C SER A 63 3.10 13.16 4.94
N GLY A 64 2.84 13.66 3.73
CA GLY A 64 1.51 13.61 3.11
C GLY A 64 1.04 12.18 2.81
N ALA A 65 1.95 11.28 2.43
CA ALA A 65 1.63 9.88 2.22
C ALA A 65 1.38 9.14 3.55
N VAL A 66 2.20 9.41 4.57
CA VAL A 66 2.00 8.87 5.93
C VAL A 66 0.62 9.28 6.46
N LYS A 67 0.29 10.57 6.41
CA LYS A 67 -1.01 11.09 6.87
C LYS A 67 -2.19 10.46 6.11
N ALA A 68 -2.06 10.31 4.79
CA ALA A 68 -3.09 9.67 3.98
C ALA A 68 -3.28 8.19 4.36
N ALA A 69 -2.19 7.48 4.68
CA ALA A 69 -2.24 6.08 5.06
C ALA A 69 -2.90 5.89 6.42
N GLU A 70 -2.54 6.71 7.41
CA GLU A 70 -3.17 6.72 8.74
C GLU A 70 -4.68 6.95 8.66
N GLN A 71 -5.09 7.96 7.88
CA GLN A 71 -6.51 8.27 7.68
C GLN A 71 -7.30 7.15 7.01
N ALA A 72 -6.64 6.34 6.17
CA ALA A 72 -7.25 5.25 5.44
C ALA A 72 -7.11 3.88 6.14
N GLY A 73 -6.39 3.80 7.27
CA GLY A 73 -6.07 2.53 7.91
C GLY A 73 -5.19 1.61 7.04
N ILE A 74 -4.34 2.20 6.20
CA ILE A 74 -3.41 1.48 5.33
C ILE A 74 -2.05 1.37 6.02
N LEU A 75 -1.49 0.17 6.05
CA LEU A 75 -0.13 -0.06 6.52
C LEU A 75 0.86 0.32 5.42
N ILE A 76 1.87 1.09 5.77
CA ILE A 76 2.99 1.43 4.88
C ILE A 76 4.29 0.93 5.50
N THR A 77 5.16 0.39 4.66
CA THR A 77 6.53 0.05 5.05
C THR A 77 7.46 0.26 3.87
N ASP A 78 8.71 0.58 4.17
CA ASP A 78 9.78 0.71 3.19
C ASP A 78 10.93 -0.24 3.50
N SER A 79 11.96 -0.22 2.66
CA SER A 79 13.13 -1.09 2.81
C SER A 79 13.93 -0.88 4.11
N ASP A 80 13.76 0.24 4.82
CA ASP A 80 14.44 0.45 6.12
C ASP A 80 13.68 -0.21 7.29
N HIS A 81 12.44 -0.63 7.04
CA HIS A 81 11.54 -1.21 8.03
C HIS A 81 11.07 -2.64 7.67
N LEU A 82 11.77 -3.30 6.74
CA LEU A 82 11.62 -4.74 6.38
C LEU A 82 12.76 -5.57 6.99
#